data_AF-A0A7U2MXN5-F1
#
_entry.id   AF-A0A7U2MXN5-F1
#
_cell.length_a   1.000
_cell.length_b   1.000
_cell.length_c   1.000
_cell.angle_alpha   90.00
_cell.angle_beta   90.00
_cell.angle_gamma   90.00
#
_symmetry.space_group_name_H-M   'P 1'
#
loop_
_entity.id
_entity.type
_entity.pdbx_description
1 polymer ?
#
loop_
_entity_poly.entity_id
_entity_poly.type
_entity_poly.pdbx_seq_one_letter_code
_entity_poly.pdbx_strand_id
1 'polypeptide(L)'
;MITYRIMLDLRDPDNFSMYTFNDHSAYGAIEVVQNMMLDFDEASGKWQQQWAVIEALAWLLSGDFLSPMVMIDDGDLFRETTILLEQMFLTLLAELEKEGQLEAHSDVHNIGLIMGLIAGEANTLRSDGFINIKKSKAKSYHGQDFIPYLLTYASKGNISLRGPSNIDEIIAEGEEFQNRRTSNSPPPKKTPGNGARLSRHTKETQLPPTVAVLGQPSVVTVSTSPPILVQSGKKQVSPRRIPFLQT
;
A
#
# COMPACT_ATOMS: atom_id res chain seq x y z
N MET A 1 -6.20 -2.92 -13.68
CA MET A 1 -4.82 -2.83 -14.21
C MET A 1 -4.70 -1.91 -15.43
N ILE A 2 -5.52 -2.06 -16.48
CA ILE A 2 -5.45 -1.21 -17.70
C ILE A 2 -5.65 0.29 -17.40
N THR A 3 -6.51 0.64 -16.44
CA THR A 3 -6.84 2.03 -16.12
C THR A 3 -5.64 2.85 -15.63
N TYR A 4 -4.84 2.35 -14.69
CA TYR A 4 -3.72 3.12 -14.16
C TYR A 4 -2.61 3.37 -15.19
N ARG A 5 -2.36 2.39 -16.07
CA ARG A 5 -1.40 2.59 -17.16
C ARG A 5 -1.84 3.72 -18.10
N ILE A 6 -3.12 3.74 -18.48
CA ILE A 6 -3.67 4.85 -19.29
C ILE A 6 -3.51 6.18 -18.54
N MET A 7 -3.77 6.21 -17.23
CA MET A 7 -3.64 7.44 -16.43
C MET A 7 -2.21 7.95 -16.34
N LEU A 8 -1.20 7.07 -16.36
CA LEU A 8 0.21 7.44 -16.52
C LEU A 8 0.46 8.03 -17.91
N ASP A 9 0.00 7.35 -18.96
CA ASP A 9 0.22 7.79 -20.34
C ASP A 9 -0.37 9.19 -20.61
N LEU A 10 -1.53 9.51 -20.01
CA LEU A 10 -2.18 10.81 -20.11
C LEU A 10 -1.41 11.95 -19.40
N ARG A 11 -0.47 11.62 -18.51
CA ARG A 11 0.32 12.58 -17.73
C ARG A 11 1.78 12.66 -18.20
N ASP A 12 2.12 11.90 -19.24
CA ASP A 12 3.40 11.99 -19.90
C ASP A 12 3.29 12.94 -21.10
N PRO A 13 3.89 14.15 -21.06
CA PRO A 13 3.81 15.09 -22.16
C PRO A 13 4.46 14.55 -23.46
N ASP A 14 5.39 13.60 -23.36
CA ASP A 14 6.05 13.00 -24.53
C ASP A 14 5.06 12.20 -25.38
N ASN A 15 4.03 11.60 -24.74
CA ASN A 15 2.93 10.91 -25.44
C ASN A 15 2.08 11.85 -26.30
N PHE A 16 2.19 13.17 -26.09
CA PHE A 16 1.51 14.20 -26.86
C PHE A 16 2.47 15.04 -27.71
N SER A 17 3.73 14.58 -27.87
CA SER A 17 4.79 15.33 -28.57
C SER A 17 5.00 16.73 -27.98
N MET A 18 4.86 16.87 -26.67
CA MET A 18 5.07 18.12 -25.94
C MET A 18 6.31 18.03 -25.07
N TYR A 19 7.03 19.14 -24.94
CA TYR A 19 8.08 19.30 -23.93
C TYR A 19 7.66 20.41 -22.98
N THR A 20 7.65 20.12 -21.68
CA THR A 20 7.23 21.08 -20.64
C THR A 20 8.36 21.28 -19.62
N PHE A 21 8.56 20.30 -18.74
CA PHE A 21 9.66 20.23 -17.77
C PHE A 21 10.21 18.80 -17.73
N ASN A 22 11.46 18.63 -17.30
CA ASN A 22 12.16 17.35 -17.29
C ASN A 22 11.60 16.34 -16.27
N ASP A 23 10.81 16.80 -15.31
CA ASP A 23 10.21 16.04 -14.21
C ASP A 23 8.68 15.96 -14.31
N HIS A 24 8.06 16.49 -15.38
CA HIS A 24 6.60 16.51 -15.52
C HIS A 24 6.01 15.11 -15.41
N SER A 25 6.56 14.15 -16.16
CA SER A 25 6.10 12.76 -16.12
C SER A 25 6.33 12.12 -14.75
N ALA A 26 7.33 12.57 -13.99
CA ALA A 26 7.58 12.12 -12.62
C ALA A 26 6.47 12.59 -11.66
N TYR A 27 6.10 13.87 -11.69
CA TYR A 27 4.94 14.38 -10.93
C TYR A 27 3.64 13.69 -11.34
N GLY A 28 3.46 13.45 -12.64
CA GLY A 28 2.32 12.70 -13.17
C GLY A 28 2.24 11.29 -12.61
N ALA A 29 3.36 10.57 -12.55
CA ALA A 29 3.42 9.23 -11.98
C ALA A 29 3.15 9.23 -10.47
N ILE A 30 3.70 10.20 -9.72
CA ILE A 30 3.42 10.38 -8.29
C ILE A 30 1.92 10.60 -8.05
N GLU A 31 1.27 11.45 -8.85
CA GLU A 31 -0.17 11.72 -8.73
C GLU A 31 -0.99 10.44 -8.92
N VAL A 32 -0.66 9.63 -9.93
CA VAL A 32 -1.35 8.34 -10.17
C VAL A 32 -1.18 7.41 -8.99
N VAL A 33 0.04 7.27 -8.47
CA VAL A 33 0.34 6.44 -7.31
C VAL A 33 -0.38 6.91 -6.06
N GLN A 34 -0.47 8.22 -5.82
CA GLN A 34 -1.22 8.78 -4.70
C GLN A 34 -2.73 8.55 -4.85
N ASN A 35 -3.26 8.62 -6.08
CA ASN A 35 -4.65 8.25 -6.35
C ASN A 35 -4.90 6.75 -6.10
N MET A 36 -3.95 5.86 -6.37
CA MET A 36 -4.06 4.44 -6.00
C MET A 36 -4.18 4.25 -4.49
N MET A 37 -3.51 5.09 -3.68
CA MET A 37 -3.68 5.05 -2.22
C MET A 37 -5.10 5.46 -1.80
N LEU A 38 -5.70 6.43 -2.50
CA LEU A 38 -7.09 6.81 -2.26
C LEU A 38 -8.05 5.69 -2.66
N ASP A 39 -7.81 5.02 -3.78
CA ASP A 39 -8.59 3.85 -4.20
C ASP A 39 -8.48 2.70 -3.19
N PHE A 40 -7.31 2.50 -2.59
CA PHE A 40 -7.10 1.54 -1.52
C PHE A 40 -7.89 1.90 -0.26
N ASP A 41 -7.90 3.16 0.15
CA ASP A 41 -8.65 3.65 1.31
C ASP A 41 -10.17 3.56 1.08
N GLU A 42 -10.66 3.90 -0.11
CA GLU A 42 -12.06 3.74 -0.50
C GLU A 42 -12.50 2.27 -0.48
N ALA A 43 -11.57 1.36 -0.78
CA ALA A 43 -11.77 -0.08 -0.71
C ALA A 43 -11.67 -0.67 0.72
N SER A 44 -11.50 0.15 1.76
CA SER A 44 -11.36 -0.31 3.15
C SER A 44 -12.49 -1.25 3.58
N GLY A 45 -12.13 -2.35 4.25
CA GLY A 45 -13.06 -3.40 4.66
C GLY A 45 -13.49 -4.34 3.53
N LYS A 46 -12.92 -4.19 2.32
CA LYS A 46 -13.12 -5.08 1.17
C LYS A 46 -11.76 -5.53 0.66
N TRP A 47 -11.17 -6.49 1.35
CA TRP A 47 -9.81 -6.95 1.08
C TRP A 47 -9.56 -7.34 -0.38
N GLN A 48 -10.57 -7.86 -1.10
CA GLN A 48 -10.43 -8.20 -2.53
C GLN A 48 -10.16 -6.97 -3.40
N GLN A 49 -10.82 -5.86 -3.09
CA GLN A 49 -10.65 -4.60 -3.82
C GLN A 49 -9.30 -3.96 -3.49
N GLN A 50 -8.92 -3.96 -2.21
CA GLN A 50 -7.59 -3.52 -1.78
C GLN A 50 -6.47 -4.39 -2.42
N TRP A 51 -6.68 -5.70 -2.50
CA TRP A 51 -5.75 -6.60 -3.20
C TRP A 51 -5.61 -6.27 -4.67
N ALA A 52 -6.71 -6.00 -5.38
CA ALA A 52 -6.65 -5.60 -6.77
C ALA A 52 -5.83 -4.31 -7.00
N VAL A 53 -5.88 -3.36 -6.05
CA VAL A 53 -5.05 -2.14 -6.09
C VAL A 53 -3.57 -2.47 -5.88
N ILE A 54 -3.24 -3.26 -4.85
CA ILE A 54 -1.85 -3.68 -4.57
C ILE A 54 -1.26 -4.53 -5.70
N GLU A 55 -2.04 -5.46 -6.24
CA GLU A 55 -1.62 -6.26 -7.37
C GLU A 55 -1.31 -5.35 -8.56
N ALA A 56 -2.20 -4.41 -8.89
CA ALA A 56 -1.95 -3.46 -9.97
C ALA A 56 -0.69 -2.63 -9.72
N LEU A 57 -0.44 -2.19 -8.48
CA LEU A 57 0.76 -1.44 -8.11
C LEU A 57 2.03 -2.27 -8.34
N ALA A 58 2.04 -3.53 -7.89
CA ALA A 58 3.18 -4.42 -8.07
C ALA A 58 3.52 -4.62 -9.55
N TRP A 59 2.50 -4.78 -10.41
CA TRP A 59 2.72 -4.89 -11.86
C TRP A 59 3.20 -3.59 -12.50
N LEU A 60 2.76 -2.42 -12.02
CA LEU A 60 3.24 -1.13 -12.51
C LEU A 60 4.71 -0.90 -12.15
N LEU A 61 5.09 -1.26 -10.92
CA LEU A 61 6.46 -1.20 -10.42
C LEU A 61 7.36 -2.14 -11.24
N SER A 62 7.04 -3.44 -11.28
CA SER A 62 7.86 -4.43 -11.98
C SER A 62 7.84 -4.31 -13.51
N GLY A 63 6.85 -3.59 -14.06
CA GLY A 63 6.76 -3.27 -15.48
C GLY A 63 7.54 -2.02 -15.89
N ASP A 64 8.31 -1.42 -14.98
CA ASP A 64 9.09 -0.19 -15.19
C ASP A 64 8.23 1.04 -15.56
N PHE A 65 6.90 0.96 -15.39
CA PHE A 65 5.97 2.03 -15.77
C PHE A 65 6.02 3.22 -14.81
N LEU A 66 6.53 3.01 -13.60
CA LEU A 66 6.70 4.03 -12.57
C LEU A 66 8.14 4.54 -12.46
N SER A 67 9.04 4.11 -13.36
CA SER A 67 10.43 4.59 -13.39
C SER A 67 10.57 6.11 -13.51
N PRO A 68 9.66 6.87 -14.14
CA PRO A 68 9.77 8.34 -14.13
C PRO A 68 9.79 8.94 -12.72
N MET A 69 9.19 8.28 -11.71
CA MET A 69 9.17 8.79 -10.34
C MET A 69 10.56 9.04 -9.75
N VAL A 70 11.59 8.27 -10.15
CA VAL A 70 12.95 8.47 -9.63
C VAL A 70 13.65 9.69 -10.21
N MET A 71 13.07 10.29 -11.26
CA MET A 71 13.60 11.47 -11.96
C MET A 71 13.00 12.79 -11.45
N ILE A 72 12.14 12.73 -10.42
CA ILE A 72 11.54 13.94 -9.83
C ILE A 72 12.61 14.81 -9.16
N ASP A 73 12.40 16.12 -9.17
CA ASP A 73 13.27 17.08 -8.49
C ASP A 73 13.01 17.13 -6.97
N ASP A 74 11.79 16.82 -6.53
CA ASP A 74 11.40 16.68 -5.12
C ASP A 74 11.61 15.24 -4.60
N GLY A 75 12.86 14.96 -4.22
CA GLY A 75 13.23 13.67 -3.63
C GLY A 75 12.59 13.37 -2.27
N ASP A 76 12.12 14.39 -1.54
CA ASP A 76 11.42 14.18 -0.28
C ASP A 76 10.00 13.64 -0.53
N LEU A 77 9.27 14.24 -1.48
CA LEU A 77 7.96 13.77 -1.94
C LEU A 77 8.02 12.33 -2.45
N PHE A 78 9.03 12.00 -3.27
CA PHE A 78 9.24 10.63 -3.77
C PHE A 78 9.41 9.63 -2.62
N ARG A 79 10.31 9.95 -1.68
CA ARG A 79 10.62 9.07 -0.55
C ARG A 79 9.40 8.86 0.33
N GLU A 80 8.68 9.93 0.68
CA GLU A 80 7.49 9.85 1.53
C GLU A 80 6.37 9.05 0.86
N THR A 81 6.13 9.29 -0.42
CA THR A 81 5.16 8.52 -1.21
C THR A 81 5.54 7.04 -1.24
N THR A 82 6.81 6.71 -1.44
CA THR A 82 7.29 5.32 -1.45
C THR A 82 7.10 4.64 -0.09
N ILE A 83 7.42 5.32 1.01
CA ILE A 83 7.22 4.78 2.36
C ILE A 83 5.72 4.54 2.64
N LEU A 84 4.85 5.42 2.16
CA LEU A 84 3.39 5.24 2.26
C LEU A 84 2.91 4.03 1.46
N LEU A 85 3.44 3.77 0.26
CA LEU A 85 3.13 2.55 -0.52
C LEU A 85 3.52 1.29 0.25
N GLU A 86 4.71 1.28 0.84
CA GLU A 86 5.19 0.17 1.68
C GLU A 86 4.26 -0.06 2.89
N GLN A 87 3.83 1.02 3.55
CA GLN A 87 2.88 0.94 4.68
C GLN A 87 1.49 0.45 4.24
N MET A 88 1.01 0.90 3.08
CA MET A 88 -0.24 0.45 2.49
C MET A 88 -0.21 -1.07 2.25
N PHE A 89 0.90 -1.59 1.72
CA PHE A 89 1.05 -3.02 1.53
C PHE A 89 1.11 -3.81 2.84
N LEU A 90 1.88 -3.34 3.84
CA LEU A 90 1.89 -3.98 5.17
C LEU A 90 0.51 -3.95 5.85
N THR A 91 -0.26 -2.89 5.61
CA THR A 91 -1.64 -2.76 6.11
C THR A 91 -2.54 -3.83 5.48
N LEU A 92 -2.43 -4.06 4.16
CA LEU A 92 -3.17 -5.13 3.50
C LEU A 92 -2.78 -6.51 4.03
N LEU A 93 -1.48 -6.79 4.24
CA LEU A 93 -1.05 -8.08 4.79
C LEU A 93 -1.64 -8.32 6.18
N ALA A 94 -1.73 -7.27 7.01
CA ALA A 94 -2.39 -7.36 8.31
C ALA A 94 -3.92 -7.58 8.20
N GLU A 95 -4.56 -7.02 7.18
CA GLU A 95 -5.99 -7.22 6.90
C GLU A 95 -6.25 -8.65 6.39
N LEU A 96 -5.42 -9.16 5.48
CA LEU A 96 -5.46 -10.56 5.04
C LEU A 96 -5.22 -11.54 6.19
N GLU A 97 -4.32 -11.24 7.13
CA GLU A 97 -4.10 -12.07 8.33
C GLU A 97 -5.38 -12.15 9.17
N LYS A 98 -6.08 -11.04 9.37
CA LYS A 98 -7.35 -11.00 10.13
C LYS A 98 -8.47 -11.77 9.44
N GLU A 99 -8.53 -11.71 8.12
CA GLU A 99 -9.53 -12.39 7.29
C GLU A 99 -9.20 -13.87 7.02
N GLY A 100 -8.08 -14.40 7.58
CA GLY A 100 -7.64 -15.77 7.34
C GLY A 100 -7.18 -16.03 5.91
N GLN A 101 -6.83 -14.97 5.17
CA GLN A 101 -6.38 -15.01 3.78
C GLN A 101 -4.85 -14.96 3.64
N LEU A 102 -4.11 -14.75 4.73
CA LEU A 102 -2.64 -14.77 4.72
C LEU A 102 -2.09 -16.19 4.89
N GLU A 103 -2.46 -17.10 4.00
CA GLU A 103 -2.04 -18.50 4.03
C GLU A 103 -1.75 -19.03 2.63
N ALA A 104 -0.90 -20.05 2.53
CA ALA A 104 -0.48 -20.66 1.26
C ALA A 104 -1.63 -21.23 0.40
N HIS A 105 -2.79 -21.50 0.99
CA HIS A 105 -3.98 -22.04 0.33
C HIS A 105 -5.20 -21.11 0.40
N SER A 106 -4.97 -19.81 0.53
CA SER A 106 -6.01 -18.77 0.53
C SER A 106 -6.58 -18.50 -0.87
N ASP A 107 -7.62 -17.67 -0.93
CA ASP A 107 -8.17 -17.17 -2.19
C ASP A 107 -7.18 -16.22 -2.92
N VAL A 108 -6.12 -15.77 -2.23
CA VAL A 108 -5.06 -14.90 -2.75
C VAL A 108 -3.90 -15.73 -3.33
N HIS A 109 -4.19 -16.42 -4.43
CA HIS A 109 -3.30 -17.43 -5.02
C HIS A 109 -1.91 -16.92 -5.42
N ASN A 110 -1.78 -15.63 -5.78
CA ASN A 110 -0.53 -15.04 -6.24
C ASN A 110 0.21 -14.24 -5.15
N ILE A 111 -0.16 -14.38 -3.87
CA ILE A 111 0.43 -13.59 -2.78
C ILE A 111 1.95 -13.68 -2.71
N GLY A 112 2.52 -14.89 -2.84
CA GLY A 112 3.97 -15.09 -2.81
C GLY A 112 4.70 -14.39 -3.96
N LEU A 113 4.07 -14.29 -5.14
CA LEU A 113 4.62 -13.55 -6.28
C LEU A 113 4.59 -12.04 -6.02
N ILE A 114 3.44 -11.51 -5.60
CA ILE A 114 3.28 -10.08 -5.34
C ILE A 114 4.21 -9.60 -4.21
N MET A 115 4.35 -10.39 -3.14
CA MET A 115 5.34 -10.11 -2.09
C MET A 115 6.77 -10.07 -2.65
N GLY A 116 7.15 -11.01 -3.52
CA GLY A 116 8.49 -11.02 -4.09
C GLY A 116 8.76 -9.87 -5.07
N LEU A 117 7.77 -9.48 -5.88
CA LEU A 117 7.89 -8.31 -6.77
C LEU A 117 8.11 -7.02 -5.97
N ILE A 118 7.29 -6.79 -4.94
CA ILE A 118 7.42 -5.60 -4.08
C ILE A 118 8.72 -5.65 -3.26
N ALA A 119 9.14 -6.83 -2.80
CA ALA A 119 10.44 -7.01 -2.12
C ALA A 119 11.61 -6.63 -3.05
N GLY A 120 11.52 -7.02 -4.32
CA GLY A 120 12.47 -6.65 -5.37
C GLY A 120 12.68 -5.15 -5.44
N GLU A 121 11.59 -4.39 -5.63
CA GLU A 121 11.74 -2.93 -5.75
C GLU A 121 12.06 -2.22 -4.45
N ALA A 122 11.56 -2.71 -3.33
CA ALA A 122 12.01 -2.25 -2.04
C ALA A 122 13.54 -2.40 -1.90
N ASN A 123 14.12 -3.50 -2.39
CA ASN A 123 15.55 -3.71 -2.35
C ASN A 123 16.31 -2.78 -3.30
N THR A 124 15.82 -2.62 -4.53
CA THR A 124 16.39 -1.68 -5.53
C THR A 124 16.47 -0.27 -4.96
N LEU A 125 15.35 0.27 -4.44
CA LEU A 125 15.29 1.63 -3.91
C LEU A 125 16.20 1.88 -2.70
N ARG A 126 16.45 0.84 -1.91
CA ARG A 126 17.41 0.89 -0.79
C ARG A 126 18.85 0.83 -1.28
N SER A 127 19.13 -0.04 -2.24
CA SER A 127 20.46 -0.24 -2.82
C SER A 127 20.96 0.99 -3.56
N ASP A 128 20.05 1.67 -4.26
CA ASP A 128 20.32 2.91 -4.99
C ASP A 128 20.37 4.14 -4.07
N GLY A 129 20.05 3.98 -2.78
CA GLY A 129 20.16 5.02 -1.77
C GLY A 129 18.98 5.99 -1.69
N PHE A 130 17.86 5.72 -2.38
CA PHE A 130 16.65 6.52 -2.29
C PHE A 130 15.96 6.43 -0.92
N ILE A 131 16.02 5.25 -0.29
CA ILE A 131 15.51 5.04 1.07
C ILE A 131 16.67 4.88 2.04
N ASN A 132 16.73 5.75 3.05
CA ASN A 132 17.80 5.72 4.04
C ASN A 132 17.59 4.60 5.07
N ILE A 133 18.52 3.64 5.09
CA ILE A 133 18.50 2.48 6.01
C ILE A 133 19.06 2.85 7.41
N LYS A 134 19.63 4.05 7.58
CA LYS A 134 20.21 4.44 8.88
C LYS A 134 19.13 4.56 9.95
N LYS A 135 19.41 3.99 11.12
CA LYS A 135 18.56 4.08 12.31
C LYS A 135 18.30 5.55 12.65
N SER A 136 17.09 6.00 12.35
CA SER A 136 16.56 7.23 12.93
C SER A 136 16.43 7.03 14.44
N LYS A 137 16.84 8.03 15.23
CA LYS A 137 16.52 8.09 16.67
C LYS A 137 15.03 8.43 16.90
N ALA A 138 14.33 8.86 15.84
CA ALA A 138 12.90 9.11 15.90
C ALA A 138 12.13 7.79 16.01
N LYS A 139 10.99 7.84 16.71
CA LYS A 139 10.10 6.68 16.87
C LYS A 139 9.28 6.37 15.61
N SER A 140 9.36 7.20 14.58
CA SER A 140 8.60 7.05 13.34
C SER A 140 9.21 6.00 12.41
N TYR A 141 8.34 5.29 11.70
CA TYR A 141 8.74 4.38 10.62
C TYR A 141 9.24 5.18 9.42
N HIS A 142 10.40 4.80 8.86
CA HIS A 142 11.02 5.47 7.71
C HIS A 142 11.36 4.46 6.59
N GLY A 143 10.59 3.38 6.48
CA GLY A 143 10.82 2.33 5.48
C GLY A 143 11.94 1.35 5.83
N GLN A 144 12.89 1.68 6.69
CA GLN A 144 14.12 0.88 6.91
C GLN A 144 13.91 -0.61 7.24
N ASP A 145 12.76 -0.96 7.84
CA ASP A 145 12.43 -2.32 8.29
C ASP A 145 11.43 -3.05 7.38
N PHE A 146 11.10 -2.51 6.20
CA PHE A 146 10.05 -3.05 5.32
C PHE A 146 10.26 -4.53 4.92
N ILE A 147 11.37 -4.85 4.26
CA ILE A 147 11.68 -6.23 3.82
C ILE A 147 11.67 -7.20 5.02
N PRO A 148 12.32 -6.87 6.16
CA PRO A 148 12.19 -7.65 7.40
C PRO A 148 10.75 -7.90 7.86
N TYR A 149 9.84 -6.92 7.78
CA TYR A 149 8.43 -7.10 8.13
C TYR A 149 7.70 -7.97 7.12
N LEU A 150 8.00 -7.79 5.83
CA LEU A 150 7.42 -8.58 4.76
C LEU A 150 7.74 -10.07 4.92
N LEU A 151 9.00 -10.41 5.20
CA LEU A 151 9.42 -11.80 5.46
C LEU A 151 8.76 -12.39 6.69
N THR A 152 8.46 -11.56 7.70
CA THR A 152 7.73 -12.01 8.90
C THR A 152 6.31 -12.44 8.56
N TYR A 153 5.59 -11.67 7.72
CA TYR A 153 4.27 -12.06 7.25
C TYR A 153 4.31 -13.32 6.37
N ALA A 154 5.30 -13.43 5.49
CA ALA A 154 5.44 -14.61 4.64
C ALA A 154 5.69 -15.88 5.47
N SER A 155 6.58 -15.80 6.46
CA SER A 155 6.87 -16.92 7.37
C SER A 155 5.63 -17.35 8.16
N LYS A 156 4.86 -16.39 8.69
CA LYS A 156 3.60 -16.67 9.39
C LYS A 156 2.59 -17.43 8.53
N GLY A 157 2.42 -17.02 7.28
CA GLY A 157 1.47 -17.65 6.35
C GLY A 157 1.98 -18.91 5.67
N ASN A 158 3.21 -19.36 5.99
CA ASN A 158 3.93 -20.41 5.26
C ASN A 158 3.97 -20.15 3.73
N ILE A 159 4.14 -18.88 3.35
CA ILE A 159 4.15 -18.40 1.98
C ILE A 159 5.59 -18.41 1.46
N SER A 160 5.83 -19.15 0.39
CA SER A 160 7.08 -19.05 -0.37
C SER A 160 7.05 -17.81 -1.25
N LEU A 161 7.96 -16.87 -1.01
CA LEU A 161 8.14 -15.74 -1.92
C LEU A 161 8.68 -16.24 -3.26
N ARG A 162 8.15 -15.69 -4.35
CA ARG A 162 8.62 -15.91 -5.71
C ARG A 162 8.76 -14.56 -6.39
N GLY A 163 9.71 -14.39 -7.30
CA GLY A 163 9.90 -13.09 -7.93
C GLY A 163 11.18 -12.99 -8.75
N PRO A 164 11.85 -11.82 -8.75
CA PRO A 164 13.02 -11.58 -9.59
C PRO A 164 14.16 -12.57 -9.28
N SER A 165 15.12 -12.68 -10.20
CA SER A 165 16.18 -13.71 -10.14
C SER A 165 17.07 -13.65 -8.89
N ASN A 166 17.10 -12.50 -8.21
CA ASN A 166 17.84 -12.29 -6.96
C ASN A 166 16.98 -12.40 -5.69
N ILE A 167 15.76 -12.94 -5.77
CA ILE A 167 14.86 -13.02 -4.62
C ILE A 167 15.46 -13.79 -3.43
N ASP A 168 16.27 -14.84 -3.69
CA ASP A 168 16.93 -15.62 -2.65
C ASP A 168 17.96 -14.79 -1.85
N GLU A 169 18.66 -13.88 -2.53
CA GLU A 169 19.62 -12.95 -1.90
C GLU A 169 18.88 -11.94 -1.02
N ILE A 170 17.78 -11.38 -1.53
CA ILE A 170 16.91 -10.43 -0.80
C ILE A 170 16.36 -11.08 0.49
N ILE A 171 15.94 -12.33 0.41
CA ILE A 171 15.47 -13.10 1.58
C ILE A 171 16.61 -13.24 2.60
N ALA A 172 17.79 -13.69 2.16
CA ALA A 172 18.94 -13.90 3.03
C ALA A 172 19.38 -12.62 3.76
N GLU A 173 19.45 -11.48 3.05
CA GLU A 173 19.80 -10.18 3.64
C GLU A 173 18.75 -9.70 4.65
N GLY A 174 17.46 -9.87 4.33
CA GLY A 174 16.36 -9.52 5.23
C GLY A 174 16.36 -10.36 6.52
N GLU A 175 16.65 -11.65 6.43
CA GLU A 175 16.82 -12.55 7.58
C GLU A 175 18.04 -12.18 8.44
N GLU A 176 19.17 -11.86 7.82
CA GLU A 176 20.37 -11.42 8.54
C GLU A 176 20.09 -10.13 9.33
N PHE A 177 19.36 -9.19 8.74
CA PHE A 177 18.94 -7.96 9.41
C PHE A 177 18.05 -8.25 10.64
N GLN A 178 17.08 -9.17 10.52
CA GLN A 178 16.27 -9.61 11.66
C GLN A 178 17.11 -10.22 12.77
N ASN A 179 18.05 -11.11 12.44
CA ASN A 179 18.94 -11.77 13.40
C ASN A 179 19.86 -10.78 14.13
N ARG A 180 20.35 -9.74 13.45
CA ARG A 180 21.07 -8.63 14.08
C ARG A 180 20.18 -7.82 15.03
N ARG A 181 18.87 -7.77 14.81
CA ARG A 181 17.92 -7.03 15.65
C ARG A 181 17.57 -7.81 16.92
N THR A 182 17.34 -9.11 16.80
CA THR A 182 17.04 -10.00 17.94
C THR A 182 18.26 -10.15 18.85
N SER A 183 19.47 -10.27 18.31
CA SER A 183 20.71 -10.34 19.10
C SER A 183 21.06 -9.03 19.84
N ASN A 184 20.67 -7.87 19.30
CA ASN A 184 20.89 -6.57 19.93
C ASN A 184 19.78 -6.15 20.92
N SER A 185 18.76 -6.98 21.13
CA SER A 185 17.73 -6.73 22.15
C SER A 185 18.25 -7.16 23.53
N PRO A 186 18.07 -6.35 24.60
CA PRO A 186 18.56 -6.69 25.92
C PRO A 186 17.91 -8.01 26.40
N PRO A 187 18.67 -8.90 27.06
CA PRO A 187 18.13 -10.16 27.53
C PRO A 187 16.95 -9.91 28.49
N PRO A 188 15.93 -10.78 28.49
CA PRO A 188 14.82 -10.66 29.42
C PRO A 188 15.38 -10.62 30.84
N LYS A 189 15.00 -9.58 31.61
CA LYS A 189 15.38 -9.44 33.01
C LYS A 189 14.99 -10.71 33.76
N LYS A 190 15.98 -11.47 34.23
CA LYS A 190 15.76 -12.61 35.13
C LYS A 190 15.24 -12.07 36.46
N THR A 191 13.95 -12.24 36.72
CA THR A 191 13.38 -12.06 38.06
C THR A 191 13.72 -13.30 38.90
N PRO A 192 14.36 -13.18 40.08
CA PRO A 192 14.59 -14.30 40.99
C PRO A 192 13.26 -14.83 41.53
N GLY A 193 13.22 -16.14 41.76
CA GLY A 193 11.99 -16.92 41.81
C GLY A 193 11.08 -16.69 43.02
N ASN A 194 9.82 -17.09 42.83
CA ASN A 194 9.02 -17.76 43.86
C ASN A 194 7.99 -18.65 43.17
N GLY A 195 8.03 -19.94 43.49
CA GLY A 195 7.12 -20.94 42.95
C GLY A 195 5.73 -20.82 43.58
N ALA A 196 4.70 -20.79 42.73
CA ALA A 196 3.47 -21.55 42.89
C ALA A 196 2.47 -21.17 41.79
N ARG A 197 1.88 -22.21 41.18
CA ARG A 197 0.66 -22.26 40.38
C ARG A 197 0.64 -21.62 38.98
N LEU A 198 0.69 -22.53 37.99
CA LEU A 198 0.00 -22.37 36.71
C LEU A 198 -1.46 -21.94 36.95
N SER A 199 -1.90 -20.87 36.29
CA SER A 199 -2.98 -20.95 35.29
C SER A 199 -3.20 -19.61 34.59
N ARG A 200 -3.30 -19.70 33.25
CA ARG A 200 -3.73 -18.71 32.24
C ARG A 200 -2.66 -17.81 31.62
N HIS A 201 -2.08 -18.33 30.53
CA HIS A 201 -1.53 -17.57 29.42
C HIS A 201 -2.64 -16.85 28.66
N THR A 202 -2.47 -15.56 28.40
CA THR A 202 -1.99 -15.06 27.09
C THR A 202 -1.75 -13.56 27.21
N LYS A 203 -0.49 -13.12 27.19
CA LYS A 203 -0.15 -11.72 26.92
C LYS A 203 0.12 -11.63 25.42
N GLU A 204 -0.74 -10.90 24.72
CA GLU A 204 -0.57 -10.48 23.34
C GLU A 204 0.83 -9.89 23.12
N THR A 205 1.50 -10.38 22.07
CA THR A 205 2.63 -9.70 21.45
C THR A 205 2.09 -8.42 20.81
N GLN A 206 2.50 -7.26 21.33
CA GLN A 206 2.12 -5.95 20.79
C GLN A 206 2.64 -5.78 19.35
N LEU A 207 1.71 -5.79 18.40
CA LEU A 207 1.85 -5.23 17.06
C LEU A 207 1.94 -3.68 17.13
N PRO A 208 2.48 -3.00 16.10
CA PRO A 208 2.55 -1.54 16.07
C PRO A 208 1.17 -0.88 16.19
N PRO A 209 1.09 0.37 16.70
CA PRO A 209 -0.18 1.01 17.01
C PRO A 209 -1.01 1.19 15.74
N THR A 210 -2.22 0.62 15.76
CA THR A 210 -3.31 0.97 14.86
C THR A 210 -3.50 2.48 14.88
N VAL A 211 -3.41 3.13 13.72
CA VAL A 211 -3.82 4.52 13.54
C VAL A 211 -5.28 4.62 13.94
N ALA A 212 -5.56 5.42 14.97
CA ALA A 212 -6.91 5.66 15.45
C ALA A 212 -7.72 6.35 14.34
N VAL A 213 -8.72 5.66 13.81
CA VAL A 213 -9.75 6.24 12.96
C VAL A 213 -10.56 7.23 13.81
N LEU A 214 -10.38 8.51 13.53
CA LEU A 214 -11.17 9.60 14.09
C LEU A 214 -12.57 9.59 13.48
N GLY A 215 -13.59 9.58 14.35
CA GLY A 215 -14.91 10.15 14.04
C GLY A 215 -15.99 9.16 13.59
N GLN A 216 -16.81 8.71 14.55
CA GLN A 216 -18.15 8.20 14.24
C GLN A 216 -19.01 9.32 13.63
N PRO A 217 -19.76 9.10 12.54
CA PRO A 217 -20.85 9.99 12.19
C PRO A 217 -22.04 9.71 13.12
N SER A 218 -22.56 10.79 13.72
CA SER A 218 -23.76 10.78 14.54
C SER A 218 -24.95 10.23 13.74
N VAL A 219 -25.64 9.26 14.33
CA VAL A 219 -26.89 8.68 13.82
C VAL A 219 -27.97 9.77 13.80
N VAL A 220 -28.32 10.27 12.62
CA VAL A 220 -29.57 11.01 12.41
C VAL A 220 -30.64 9.98 12.07
N THR A 221 -31.58 9.80 12.98
CA THR A 221 -32.79 9.00 12.80
C THR A 221 -33.69 9.65 11.74
N VAL A 222 -33.75 9.04 10.55
CA VAL A 222 -34.77 9.39 9.54
C VAL A 222 -35.98 8.49 9.75
N SER A 223 -37.06 9.10 10.24
CA SER A 223 -38.38 8.50 10.42
C SER A 223 -38.98 8.10 9.07
N THR A 224 -39.45 6.86 8.97
CA THR A 224 -40.17 6.32 7.81
C THR A 224 -41.64 6.76 7.82
N SER A 225 -42.14 7.21 6.67
CA SER A 225 -43.57 7.25 6.35
C SER A 225 -43.78 7.12 4.82
N PRO A 226 -44.87 6.45 4.38
CA PRO A 226 -44.99 5.81 3.05
C PRO A 226 -45.48 6.75 1.92
N PRO A 227 -45.49 6.32 0.64
CA PRO A 227 -45.57 7.22 -0.51
C PRO A 227 -47.01 7.60 -0.88
N ILE A 228 -47.20 8.84 -1.33
CA ILE A 228 -48.43 9.30 -1.98
C ILE A 228 -48.20 9.33 -3.49
N LEU A 229 -49.04 8.57 -4.19
CA LEU A 229 -49.18 8.48 -5.64
C LEU A 229 -50.07 9.62 -6.14
N VAL A 230 -49.56 10.53 -7.00
CA VAL A 230 -50.41 11.34 -7.89
C VAL A 230 -49.74 11.48 -9.26
N GLN A 231 -50.52 11.16 -10.29
CA GLN A 231 -50.15 11.12 -11.70
C GLN A 231 -50.20 12.49 -12.40
N SER A 232 -49.47 12.53 -13.51
CA SER A 232 -49.77 13.21 -14.78
C SER A 232 -49.34 14.68 -14.95
N GLY A 233 -48.62 14.93 -16.05
CA GLY A 233 -48.29 16.27 -16.53
C GLY A 233 -47.19 16.27 -17.60
N LYS A 234 -47.50 15.75 -18.79
CA LYS A 234 -46.65 15.89 -19.98
C LYS A 234 -46.38 17.38 -20.28
N LYS A 235 -45.11 17.77 -20.43
CA LYS A 235 -44.69 18.85 -21.35
C LYS A 235 -43.28 18.58 -21.89
N GLN A 236 -43.24 18.27 -23.18
CA GLN A 236 -42.03 18.32 -24.00
C GLN A 236 -41.46 19.75 -23.97
N VAL A 237 -40.14 19.87 -23.82
CA VAL A 237 -39.40 21.09 -24.15
C VAL A 237 -38.24 20.70 -25.07
N SER A 238 -38.27 21.28 -26.27
CA SER A 238 -37.34 21.09 -27.39
C SER A 238 -35.97 21.73 -27.12
N PRO A 239 -34.85 21.19 -27.68
CA PRO A 239 -33.51 21.73 -27.46
C PRO A 239 -33.27 23.05 -28.20
N ARG A 240 -32.72 24.05 -27.51
CA ARG A 240 -32.27 25.32 -28.10
C ARG A 240 -30.85 25.18 -28.66
N ARG A 241 -30.67 25.74 -29.86
CA ARG A 241 -29.44 25.79 -30.66
C ARG A 241 -28.34 26.64 -30.00
N ILE A 242 -27.10 26.18 -30.19
CA ILE A 242 -25.83 26.88 -29.97
C ILE A 242 -25.61 27.87 -31.13
N PRO A 243 -25.24 29.14 -30.87
CA PRO A 243 -24.66 30.00 -31.90
C PRO A 243 -23.12 29.93 -31.89
N PHE A 244 -22.58 29.63 -33.06
CA PHE A 244 -21.20 29.91 -33.48
C PHE A 244 -20.87 31.40 -33.31
N LEU A 245 -19.66 31.72 -32.85
CA LEU A 245 -18.97 32.96 -33.19
C LEU A 245 -17.53 32.63 -33.60
N GLN A 246 -17.27 32.80 -34.90
CA GLN A 246 -15.94 33.03 -35.46
C GLN A 246 -15.57 34.51 -35.25
N THR A 247 -14.34 34.75 -34.82
CA THR A 247 -13.38 35.70 -35.41
C THR A 247 -12.00 35.36 -34.86
#